data_AF-A0A534VGY2-F1
#
_entry.id   AF-A0A534VGY2-F1
#
_cell.length_a   1.000
_cell.length_b   1.000
_cell.length_c   1.000
_cell.angle_alpha   90.00
_cell.angle_beta   90.00
_cell.angle_gamma   90.00
#
_symmetry.space_group_name_H-M   'P 1'
#
loop_
_entity.id
_entity.type
_entity.pdbx_description
1 polymer ?
#
loop_
_entity_poly.entity_id
_entity_poly.type
_entity_poly.pdbx_seq_one_letter_code
_entity_poly.pdbx_strand_id
1 'polypeptide(L)'
;SYVGCGVRTPPCATPLPPITSLDGPGSEGLGLRQRYSVTMVRRGQRLKLAEGLIAVPSNVGPSTTPSYDTLAAQGVYPLPNDIRVFAGQRGDPFYIDLGATFDTLNFRRNPPLLTAAEDANDDVNPFGIDTIGSSNIQTIALEVPASLLTVDHKGPGETEHARLGAYASTSRRKVTVLTAPTRSGEGDEDEDEVSKSAGPWVQIQRLANPLVNEAIIGTDDKDRWNATEPEEERQFLDYYLNPRLALALQLVFGVPAATSGRQDLVDLLLKYEPGDKRLSELLRVDLRTPPTPLAAQRRMTVLATPP
;
A
#
# COMPACT_ATOMS: atom_id res chain seq x y z
N SER A 1 38.59 -24.12 -27.89
CA SER A 1 39.09 -25.45 -27.50
C SER A 1 38.66 -25.72 -26.08
N TYR A 2 38.03 -26.87 -25.87
CA TYR A 2 37.41 -27.35 -24.63
C TYR A 2 38.30 -27.23 -23.39
N VAL A 3 37.74 -26.69 -22.31
CA VAL A 3 38.08 -27.09 -20.93
C VAL A 3 36.75 -27.60 -20.37
N GLY A 4 36.39 -28.88 -20.55
CA GLY A 4 37.00 -29.98 -19.83
C GLY A 4 36.32 -30.10 -18.46
N CYS A 5 35.09 -30.64 -18.42
CA CYS A 5 34.37 -30.92 -17.17
C CYS A 5 35.19 -31.90 -16.32
N GLY A 6 35.72 -31.41 -15.20
CA GLY A 6 36.50 -32.19 -14.25
C GLY A 6 35.64 -33.20 -13.49
N VAL A 7 36.18 -34.41 -13.37
CA VAL A 7 35.61 -35.58 -12.70
C VAL A 7 35.53 -35.36 -11.18
N ARG A 8 34.54 -34.58 -10.72
CA ARG A 8 33.89 -34.56 -9.37
C ARG A 8 32.96 -33.35 -9.20
N THR A 9 32.19 -33.03 -10.24
CA THR A 9 31.02 -32.17 -10.16
C THR A 9 29.79 -33.05 -10.41
N PRO A 10 28.65 -32.86 -9.73
CA PRO A 10 27.45 -33.61 -10.10
C PRO A 10 27.22 -33.41 -11.61
N PRO A 11 26.79 -34.46 -12.34
CA PRO A 11 26.61 -34.39 -13.79
C PRO A 11 25.78 -33.15 -14.11
N CYS A 12 26.16 -32.39 -15.15
CA CYS A 12 25.49 -31.16 -15.58
C CYS A 12 23.97 -31.33 -15.50
N ALA A 13 23.39 -30.86 -14.40
CA ALA A 13 21.97 -31.00 -14.18
C ALA A 13 21.31 -30.13 -15.24
N THR A 14 20.40 -30.71 -16.03
CA THR A 14 19.55 -29.91 -16.91
C THR A 14 18.80 -28.93 -16.01
N PRO A 15 19.01 -27.61 -16.15
CA PRO A 15 18.29 -26.66 -15.32
C PRO A 15 16.80 -26.83 -15.57
N LEU A 16 15.99 -26.68 -14.51
CA LEU A 16 14.55 -26.61 -14.67
C LEU A 16 14.22 -25.49 -15.67
N PRO A 17 13.30 -25.71 -16.62
CA PRO A 17 12.96 -24.68 -17.59
C PRO A 17 12.44 -23.44 -16.86
N PRO A 18 12.84 -22.24 -17.30
CA PRO A 18 12.38 -21.00 -16.68
C PRO A 18 10.88 -20.81 -16.94
N ILE A 19 10.23 -20.10 -16.03
CA ILE A 19 8.85 -19.67 -16.16
C ILE A 19 8.85 -18.36 -16.95
N THR A 20 8.33 -18.42 -18.18
CA THR A 20 8.23 -17.30 -19.12
C THR A 20 6.80 -16.97 -19.50
N SER A 21 5.83 -17.83 -19.13
CA SER A 21 4.40 -17.61 -19.35
C SER A 21 3.58 -17.90 -18.10
N LEU A 22 2.45 -17.20 -17.94
CA LEU A 22 1.47 -17.50 -16.87
C LEU A 22 0.67 -18.78 -17.16
N ASP A 23 0.49 -19.13 -18.43
CA ASP A 23 -0.25 -20.32 -18.87
C ASP A 23 0.32 -20.88 -20.19
N GLY A 24 0.02 -22.14 -20.53
CA GLY A 24 0.52 -22.79 -21.74
C GLY A 24 2.05 -23.01 -21.77
N PRO A 25 2.68 -23.09 -22.97
CA PRO A 25 4.12 -23.30 -23.09
C PRO A 25 4.94 -22.21 -22.37
N GLY A 26 5.95 -22.62 -21.61
CA GLY A 26 6.76 -21.72 -20.77
C GLY A 26 6.21 -21.51 -19.36
N SER A 27 5.16 -22.23 -18.97
CA SER A 27 4.56 -22.17 -17.63
C SER A 27 4.69 -23.49 -16.85
N GLU A 28 5.46 -24.45 -17.37
CA GLU A 28 5.61 -25.81 -16.84
C GLU A 28 6.23 -25.84 -15.43
N GLY A 29 7.00 -24.81 -15.06
CA GLY A 29 7.57 -24.65 -13.71
C GLY A 29 6.57 -24.18 -12.64
N LEU A 30 5.33 -23.78 -13.02
CA LEU A 30 4.31 -23.36 -12.07
C LEU A 30 3.59 -24.55 -11.45
N GLY A 31 3.93 -24.87 -10.19
CA GLY A 31 3.26 -25.92 -9.41
C GLY A 31 1.84 -25.57 -8.96
N LEU A 32 1.52 -24.28 -8.83
CA LEU A 32 0.18 -23.79 -8.49
C LEU A 32 -0.10 -22.49 -9.27
N ARG A 33 -1.32 -22.37 -9.80
CA ARG A 33 -1.85 -21.12 -10.37
C ARG A 33 -3.00 -20.65 -9.50
N GLN A 34 -2.80 -19.52 -8.83
CA GLN A 34 -3.90 -18.84 -8.14
C GLN A 34 -4.74 -18.11 -9.17
N ARG A 35 -6.06 -18.32 -9.14
CA ARG A 35 -7.02 -17.67 -10.04
C ARG A 35 -7.95 -16.75 -9.28
N TYR A 36 -8.42 -15.70 -9.94
CA TYR A 36 -9.37 -14.75 -9.37
C TYR A 36 -10.46 -14.35 -10.37
N SER A 37 -11.54 -13.80 -9.83
CA SER A 37 -12.64 -13.19 -10.59
C SER A 37 -12.77 -11.72 -10.20
N VAL A 38 -13.35 -10.92 -11.08
CA VAL A 38 -13.61 -9.50 -10.86
C VAL A 38 -15.10 -9.26 -10.97
N THR A 39 -15.68 -8.69 -9.93
CA THR A 39 -17.11 -8.35 -9.87
C THR A 39 -17.27 -6.88 -9.51
N MET A 40 -17.92 -6.12 -10.39
CA MET A 40 -18.38 -4.78 -10.08
C MET A 40 -19.65 -4.85 -9.24
N VAL A 41 -19.69 -4.12 -8.13
CA VAL A 41 -20.90 -3.99 -7.30
C VAL A 41 -21.31 -2.53 -7.25
N ARG A 42 -22.51 -2.22 -7.75
CA ARG A 42 -23.01 -0.84 -7.82
C ARG A 42 -24.47 -0.80 -7.38
N ARG A 43 -24.76 -0.03 -6.33
CA ARG A 43 -26.13 0.11 -5.76
C ARG A 43 -26.81 -1.26 -5.52
N GLY A 44 -26.04 -2.21 -4.99
CA GLY A 44 -26.51 -3.59 -4.73
C GLY A 44 -26.53 -4.52 -5.96
N GLN A 45 -26.40 -4.00 -7.17
CA GLN A 45 -26.30 -4.84 -8.37
C GLN A 45 -24.87 -5.38 -8.53
N ARG A 46 -24.76 -6.67 -8.90
CA ARG A 46 -23.48 -7.36 -9.09
C ARG A 46 -23.31 -7.72 -10.56
N LEU A 47 -22.21 -7.29 -11.16
CA LEU A 47 -21.83 -7.60 -12.53
C LEU A 47 -20.46 -8.28 -12.52
N LYS A 48 -20.41 -9.56 -12.89
CA LYS A 48 -19.14 -10.29 -13.06
C LYS A 48 -18.46 -9.82 -14.34
N LEU A 49 -17.33 -9.13 -14.22
CA LEU A 49 -16.55 -8.59 -15.33
C LEU A 49 -15.58 -9.62 -15.92
N ALA A 50 -15.02 -10.47 -15.07
CA ALA A 50 -14.09 -11.53 -15.47
C ALA A 50 -14.05 -12.65 -14.45
N GLU A 51 -13.57 -13.81 -14.89
CA GLU A 51 -13.36 -15.01 -14.08
C GLU A 51 -12.16 -15.80 -14.62
N GLY A 52 -11.47 -16.52 -13.75
CA GLY A 52 -10.37 -17.39 -14.12
C GLY A 52 -9.06 -16.67 -14.46
N LEU A 53 -8.96 -15.37 -14.18
CA LEU A 53 -7.73 -14.59 -14.35
C LEU A 53 -6.63 -15.14 -13.45
N ILE A 54 -5.38 -15.13 -13.91
CA ILE A 54 -4.25 -15.69 -13.16
C ILE A 54 -3.59 -14.57 -12.37
N ALA A 55 -3.45 -14.74 -11.05
CA ALA A 55 -2.61 -13.86 -10.26
C ALA A 55 -1.14 -14.13 -10.61
N VAL A 56 -0.37 -13.07 -10.87
CA VAL A 56 1.04 -13.19 -11.24
C VAL A 56 1.81 -13.83 -10.10
N PRO A 57 2.57 -14.90 -10.36
CA PRO A 57 3.33 -15.62 -9.34
C PRO A 57 4.42 -14.72 -8.76
N SER A 58 4.90 -15.07 -7.58
CA SER A 58 6.00 -14.36 -6.93
C SER A 58 7.28 -14.36 -7.77
N ASN A 59 8.10 -13.30 -7.66
CA ASN A 59 9.42 -13.30 -8.27
C ASN A 59 10.36 -14.18 -7.46
N VAL A 60 10.60 -15.41 -7.94
CA VAL A 60 11.41 -16.41 -7.24
C VAL A 60 12.91 -16.10 -7.39
N GLY A 61 13.30 -15.49 -8.50
CA GLY A 61 14.69 -15.13 -8.78
C GLY A 61 15.11 -15.45 -10.21
N PRO A 62 16.31 -15.02 -10.62
CA PRO A 62 16.73 -14.97 -12.02
C PRO A 62 16.79 -16.34 -12.71
N SER A 63 16.98 -17.44 -11.98
CA SER A 63 16.97 -18.78 -12.59
C SER A 63 15.57 -19.27 -12.93
N THR A 64 14.57 -18.94 -12.11
CA THR A 64 13.19 -19.43 -12.24
C THR A 64 12.33 -18.46 -13.03
N THR A 65 12.47 -17.15 -12.79
CA THR A 65 11.72 -16.06 -13.41
C THR A 65 12.68 -15.01 -14.00
N PRO A 66 13.50 -15.37 -15.01
CA PRO A 66 14.59 -14.53 -15.53
C PRO A 66 14.14 -13.18 -16.13
N SER A 67 12.90 -13.10 -16.58
CA SER A 67 12.33 -11.89 -17.20
C SER A 67 11.00 -11.54 -16.51
N TYR A 68 11.08 -11.32 -15.20
CA TYR A 68 9.89 -11.15 -14.36
C TYR A 68 8.98 -10.01 -14.82
N ASP A 69 9.51 -8.88 -15.29
CA ASP A 69 8.69 -7.78 -15.78
C ASP A 69 7.83 -8.19 -17.00
N THR A 70 8.42 -8.93 -17.94
CA THR A 70 7.71 -9.48 -19.10
C THR A 70 6.65 -10.50 -18.68
N LEU A 71 6.96 -11.37 -17.71
CA LEU A 71 6.00 -12.32 -17.15
C LEU A 71 4.84 -11.59 -16.44
N ALA A 72 5.17 -10.58 -15.65
CA ALA A 72 4.20 -9.81 -14.88
C ALA A 72 3.29 -8.95 -15.77
N ALA A 73 3.78 -8.47 -16.91
CA ALA A 73 2.98 -7.74 -17.89
C ALA A 73 1.86 -8.60 -18.50
N GLN A 74 2.02 -9.93 -18.57
CA GLN A 74 0.97 -10.85 -19.03
C GLN A 74 -0.23 -10.91 -18.07
N GLY A 75 -0.04 -10.52 -16.81
CA GLY A 75 -1.09 -10.50 -15.79
C GLY A 75 -1.86 -9.18 -15.73
N VAL A 76 -1.62 -8.27 -16.68
CA VAL A 76 -2.42 -7.05 -16.87
C VAL A 76 -3.56 -7.39 -17.81
N TYR A 77 -4.75 -7.60 -17.26
CA TYR A 77 -5.91 -8.04 -18.03
C TYR A 77 -6.81 -6.85 -18.40
N PRO A 78 -7.05 -6.61 -19.70
CA PRO A 78 -8.12 -5.72 -20.13
C PRO A 78 -9.48 -6.38 -19.91
N LEU A 79 -10.42 -5.62 -19.37
CA LEU A 79 -11.80 -6.00 -19.10
C LEU A 79 -12.76 -5.09 -19.88
N PRO A 80 -14.05 -5.46 -20.00
CA PRO A 80 -15.05 -4.57 -20.58
C PRO A 80 -15.11 -3.18 -19.91
N ASN A 81 -15.52 -2.16 -20.66
CA ASN A 81 -15.62 -0.76 -20.24
C ASN A 81 -14.26 -0.09 -19.93
N ASP A 82 -13.23 -0.40 -20.72
CA ASP A 82 -11.89 0.22 -20.60
C ASP A 82 -11.26 0.06 -19.21
N ILE A 83 -11.60 -1.03 -18.52
CA ILE A 83 -11.02 -1.39 -17.23
C ILE A 83 -9.77 -2.25 -17.47
N ARG A 84 -8.71 -2.02 -16.70
CA ARG A 84 -7.58 -2.97 -16.61
C ARG A 84 -7.39 -3.39 -15.17
N VAL A 85 -7.05 -4.66 -14.97
CA VAL A 85 -6.81 -5.21 -13.64
C VAL A 85 -5.48 -5.95 -13.59
N PHE A 86 -4.89 -5.97 -12.41
CA PHE A 86 -3.68 -6.71 -12.12
C PHE A 86 -3.76 -7.25 -10.69
N ALA A 87 -3.29 -8.48 -10.49
CA ALA A 87 -3.07 -9.05 -9.17
C ALA A 87 -1.74 -9.79 -9.14
N GLY A 88 -0.89 -9.49 -8.14
CA GLY A 88 0.41 -10.15 -7.95
C GLY A 88 1.41 -9.27 -7.21
N GLN A 89 2.65 -9.72 -7.10
CA GLN A 89 3.67 -9.00 -6.32
C GLN A 89 4.13 -7.70 -6.97
N ARG A 90 4.15 -6.61 -6.18
CA ARG A 90 4.80 -5.34 -6.50
C ARG A 90 5.51 -4.81 -5.24
N GLY A 91 6.48 -3.92 -5.43
CA GLY A 91 7.04 -3.16 -4.32
C GLY A 91 6.00 -2.22 -3.72
N ASP A 92 6.12 -1.93 -2.43
CA ASP A 92 5.31 -0.89 -1.78
C ASP A 92 5.65 0.48 -2.40
N PRO A 93 4.66 1.32 -2.76
CA PRO A 93 4.93 2.71 -3.13
C PRO A 93 5.36 3.58 -1.94
N PHE A 94 5.13 3.15 -0.70
CA PHE A 94 5.61 3.80 0.51
C PHE A 94 7.00 3.29 0.88
N TYR A 95 7.84 4.17 1.41
CA TYR A 95 9.20 3.86 1.84
C TYR A 95 9.48 4.58 3.16
N ILE A 96 10.12 3.86 4.09
CA ILE A 96 10.51 4.41 5.39
C ILE A 96 11.68 3.65 6.01
N ASP A 97 12.52 4.40 6.72
CA ASP A 97 13.50 3.89 7.65
C ASP A 97 12.89 3.72 9.05
N LEU A 98 12.17 2.61 9.26
CA LEU A 98 11.51 2.32 10.53
C LEU A 98 12.54 2.17 11.65
N GLY A 99 13.67 1.52 11.34
CA GLY A 99 14.77 1.32 12.27
C GLY A 99 15.27 2.64 12.82
N ALA A 100 15.64 3.59 11.96
CA ALA A 100 16.12 4.89 12.44
C ALA A 100 15.01 5.74 13.09
N THR A 101 13.80 5.76 12.52
CA THR A 101 12.73 6.64 13.01
C THR A 101 12.22 6.19 14.39
N PHE A 102 12.02 4.88 14.59
CA PHE A 102 11.41 4.35 15.82
C PHE A 102 12.42 3.82 16.84
N ASP A 103 13.71 3.68 16.50
CA ASP A 103 14.80 3.56 17.47
C ASP A 103 15.13 4.93 18.10
N THR A 104 14.15 5.58 18.74
CA THR A 104 14.31 6.90 19.39
C THR A 104 14.96 7.96 18.49
N LEU A 105 14.60 7.99 17.20
CA LEU A 105 15.19 8.85 16.17
C LEU A 105 16.70 8.64 15.98
N ASN A 106 17.21 7.42 16.05
CA ASN A 106 18.62 7.08 15.79
C ASN A 106 18.95 7.14 14.29
N PHE A 107 18.84 8.34 13.70
CA PHE A 107 19.24 8.59 12.32
C PHE A 107 20.74 8.38 12.14
N ARG A 108 21.12 7.76 11.02
CA ARG A 108 22.52 7.49 10.68
C ARG A 108 23.35 8.76 10.41
N ARG A 109 22.70 9.92 10.33
CA ARG A 109 23.28 11.26 10.22
C ARG A 109 22.48 12.22 11.09
N ASN A 110 23.13 13.25 11.61
CA ASN A 110 22.42 14.34 12.31
C ASN A 110 21.79 15.28 11.28
N PRO A 111 20.58 15.82 11.54
CA PRO A 111 19.99 16.80 10.65
C PRO A 111 20.85 18.09 10.55
N PRO A 112 20.88 18.77 9.38
CA PRO A 112 20.19 18.41 8.14
C PRO A 112 20.74 17.10 7.55
N LEU A 113 19.82 16.17 7.25
CA LEU A 113 20.19 14.79 6.91
C LEU A 113 20.87 14.68 5.53
N LEU A 114 20.48 15.56 4.62
CA LEU A 114 20.94 15.63 3.24
C LEU A 114 21.81 16.88 3.04
N THR A 115 22.90 16.73 2.30
CA THR A 115 23.62 17.87 1.70
C THR A 115 22.78 18.50 0.59
N ALA A 116 23.04 19.75 0.19
CA ALA A 116 22.31 20.39 -0.90
C ALA A 116 22.35 19.60 -2.23
N ALA A 117 23.45 18.88 -2.49
CA ALA A 117 23.57 18.02 -3.68
C ALA A 117 22.73 16.75 -3.57
N GLU A 118 22.68 16.12 -2.39
CA GLU A 118 21.78 14.99 -2.12
C GLU A 118 20.31 15.43 -2.05
N ASP A 119 20.04 16.67 -1.65
CA ASP A 119 18.69 17.24 -1.60
C ASP A 119 18.12 17.53 -2.99
N ALA A 120 18.98 17.97 -3.92
CA ALA A 120 18.64 18.23 -5.31
C ALA A 120 18.46 16.96 -6.17
N ASN A 121 18.74 15.77 -5.62
CA ASN A 121 18.64 14.50 -6.33
C ASN A 121 17.48 13.66 -5.78
N ASP A 122 16.38 13.61 -6.52
CA ASP A 122 15.18 12.86 -6.15
C ASP A 122 15.33 11.33 -6.35
N ASP A 123 16.32 10.89 -7.13
CA ASP A 123 16.47 9.50 -7.57
C ASP A 123 17.49 8.69 -6.75
N VAL A 124 18.19 9.33 -5.80
CA VAL A 124 19.22 8.69 -4.98
C VAL A 124 18.84 8.75 -3.52
N ASN A 125 18.79 7.58 -2.89
CA ASN A 125 18.75 7.45 -1.44
C ASN A 125 20.20 7.27 -0.90
N PRO A 126 20.81 8.30 -0.30
CA PRO A 126 22.23 8.26 0.06
C PRO A 126 22.56 7.45 1.33
N PHE A 127 21.60 7.21 2.22
CA PHE A 127 21.86 6.52 3.51
C PHE A 127 20.65 5.89 4.19
N GLY A 128 19.42 6.20 3.78
CA GLY A 128 18.22 5.62 4.38
C GLY A 128 18.12 4.14 4.05
N ILE A 129 17.62 3.34 4.99
CA ILE A 129 17.29 1.94 4.75
C ILE A 129 15.79 1.83 4.62
N ASP A 130 15.31 1.60 3.39
CA ASP A 130 13.90 1.26 3.18
C ASP A 130 13.63 -0.12 3.80
N THR A 131 12.95 -0.09 4.94
CA THR A 131 12.69 -1.30 5.74
C THR A 131 11.71 -2.24 5.06
N ILE A 132 10.83 -1.70 4.20
CA ILE A 132 9.78 -2.46 3.52
C ILE A 132 10.12 -2.76 2.06
N GLY A 133 11.11 -2.09 1.47
CA GLY A 133 11.54 -2.32 0.08
C GLY A 133 12.08 -3.72 -0.23
N SER A 134 12.45 -4.50 0.80
CA SER A 134 12.83 -5.92 0.64
C SER A 134 11.66 -6.90 0.77
N SER A 135 10.46 -6.40 1.05
CA SER A 135 9.25 -7.20 1.16
C SER A 135 8.49 -7.21 -0.16
N ASN A 136 8.06 -8.39 -0.60
CA ASN A 136 7.15 -8.49 -1.72
C ASN A 136 5.71 -8.32 -1.23
N ILE A 137 5.02 -7.28 -1.71
CA ILE A 137 3.63 -7.00 -1.34
C ILE A 137 2.69 -7.54 -2.41
N GLN A 138 1.65 -8.24 -1.98
CA GLN A 138 0.57 -8.66 -2.87
C GLN A 138 -0.29 -7.46 -3.22
N THR A 139 -0.25 -7.05 -4.48
CA THR A 139 -0.94 -5.87 -4.98
C THR A 139 -2.13 -6.29 -5.82
N ILE A 140 -3.27 -5.63 -5.59
CA ILE A 140 -4.40 -5.59 -6.51
C ILE A 140 -4.44 -4.18 -7.07
N ALA A 141 -4.25 -4.03 -8.37
CA ALA A 141 -4.32 -2.74 -9.05
C ALA A 141 -5.51 -2.73 -10.02
N LEU A 142 -6.27 -1.65 -9.97
CA LEU A 142 -7.45 -1.41 -10.80
C LEU A 142 -7.23 -0.10 -11.54
N GLU A 143 -7.26 -0.15 -12.87
CA GLU A 143 -7.36 1.02 -13.72
C GLU A 143 -8.79 1.07 -14.25
N VAL A 144 -9.50 2.14 -13.91
CA VAL A 144 -10.91 2.32 -14.25
C VAL A 144 -11.13 3.71 -14.84
N PRO A 145 -12.04 3.86 -15.81
CA PRO A 145 -12.43 5.19 -16.28
C PRO A 145 -12.93 6.08 -15.15
N ALA A 146 -12.50 7.34 -15.13
CA ALA A 146 -12.92 8.32 -14.13
C ALA A 146 -14.46 8.48 -14.06
N SER A 147 -15.17 8.33 -15.18
CA SER A 147 -16.64 8.37 -15.25
C SER A 147 -17.33 7.26 -14.45
N LEU A 148 -16.62 6.17 -14.11
CA LEU A 148 -17.14 5.14 -13.20
C LEU A 148 -17.02 5.54 -11.73
N LEU A 149 -16.13 6.49 -11.41
CA LEU A 149 -15.86 6.96 -10.05
C LEU A 149 -16.61 8.25 -9.71
N THR A 150 -16.83 9.12 -10.70
CA THR A 150 -17.53 10.39 -10.51
C THR A 150 -19.03 10.17 -10.36
N VAL A 151 -19.65 10.93 -9.46
CA VAL A 151 -21.10 10.82 -9.16
C VAL A 151 -21.97 11.24 -10.35
N ASP A 152 -21.47 12.13 -11.21
CA ASP A 152 -22.13 12.66 -12.40
C ASP A 152 -21.80 11.90 -13.69
N HIS A 153 -20.99 10.84 -13.60
CA HIS A 153 -20.58 9.99 -14.73
C HIS A 153 -19.80 10.69 -15.83
N LYS A 154 -19.16 11.81 -15.50
CA LYS A 154 -18.35 12.59 -16.44
C LYS A 154 -16.86 12.30 -16.29
N GLY A 155 -16.12 12.53 -17.36
CA GLY A 155 -14.66 12.46 -17.35
C GLY A 155 -14.04 13.62 -16.55
N PRO A 156 -12.71 13.59 -16.32
CA PRO A 156 -12.05 14.55 -15.46
C PRO A 156 -12.21 16.01 -15.88
N GLY A 157 -12.24 16.30 -17.19
CA GLY A 157 -12.38 17.66 -17.72
C GLY A 157 -13.80 18.25 -17.66
N GLU A 158 -14.81 17.43 -17.32
CA GLU A 158 -16.22 17.81 -17.40
C GLU A 158 -16.97 17.66 -16.07
N THR A 159 -16.44 16.84 -15.15
CA THR A 159 -17.07 16.59 -13.86
C THR A 159 -16.94 17.80 -12.92
N GLU A 160 -18.01 18.10 -12.19
CA GLU A 160 -17.98 19.07 -11.09
C GLU A 160 -17.48 18.42 -9.77
N HIS A 161 -17.30 17.10 -9.77
CA HIS A 161 -16.97 16.28 -8.60
C HIS A 161 -15.68 15.49 -8.83
N ALA A 162 -14.63 16.18 -9.30
CA ALA A 162 -13.35 15.57 -9.67
C ALA A 162 -12.53 15.03 -8.49
N ARG A 163 -12.90 15.34 -7.24
CA ARG A 163 -12.10 14.99 -6.07
C ARG A 163 -12.63 13.76 -5.39
N LEU A 164 -11.74 12.82 -5.13
CA LEU A 164 -12.02 11.59 -4.41
C LEU A 164 -11.18 11.50 -3.14
N GLY A 165 -11.73 10.85 -2.13
CA GLY A 165 -11.05 10.44 -0.91
C GLY A 165 -11.12 8.93 -0.76
N ALA A 166 -10.02 8.31 -0.38
CA ALA A 166 -9.95 6.88 -0.12
C ALA A 166 -9.21 6.61 1.18
N TYR A 167 -9.64 5.56 1.87
CA TYR A 167 -8.93 4.95 2.98
C TYR A 167 -9.21 3.45 2.94
N ALA A 168 -8.32 2.67 3.53
CA ALA A 168 -8.54 1.27 3.82
C ALA A 168 -9.00 1.12 5.26
N SER A 169 -9.86 0.12 5.52
CA SER A 169 -10.23 -0.26 6.88
C SER A 169 -10.21 -1.77 7.06
N THR A 170 -9.86 -2.19 8.27
CA THR A 170 -10.00 -3.57 8.72
C THR A 170 -11.22 -3.64 9.62
N SER A 171 -12.11 -4.59 9.34
CA SER A 171 -13.32 -4.80 10.12
C SER A 171 -13.38 -6.21 10.70
N ARG A 172 -14.00 -6.33 11.88
CA ARG A 172 -14.34 -7.62 12.51
C ARG A 172 -15.84 -7.69 12.81
N ARG A 173 -16.37 -8.90 12.93
CA ARG A 173 -17.73 -9.09 13.42
C ARG A 173 -17.81 -8.60 14.86
N LYS A 174 -18.88 -7.86 15.19
CA LYS A 174 -19.07 -7.23 16.50
C LYS A 174 -18.97 -8.20 17.67
N VAL A 175 -19.36 -9.46 17.47
CA VAL A 175 -19.34 -10.49 18.50
C VAL A 175 -18.58 -11.71 17.98
N THR A 176 -17.63 -12.20 18.76
CA THR A 176 -17.01 -13.53 18.57
C THR A 176 -17.19 -14.30 19.88
N VAL A 177 -17.76 -15.50 19.78
CA VAL A 177 -17.93 -16.44 20.90
C VAL A 177 -17.01 -17.62 20.65
N LEU A 178 -16.00 -17.78 21.50
CA LEU A 178 -15.13 -18.95 21.45
C LEU A 178 -15.87 -20.14 22.06
N THR A 179 -15.83 -21.29 21.38
CA THR A 179 -16.42 -22.54 21.83
C THR A 179 -15.31 -23.47 22.33
N ALA A 180 -15.58 -24.22 23.41
CA ALA A 180 -14.63 -25.21 23.88
C ALA A 180 -14.51 -26.32 22.82
N PRO A 181 -13.29 -26.79 22.50
CA PRO A 181 -13.12 -27.90 21.56
C PRO A 181 -13.86 -29.12 22.10
N THR A 182 -14.84 -29.61 21.35
CA THR A 182 -15.57 -30.82 21.70
C THR A 182 -14.68 -32.02 21.38
N ARG A 183 -14.29 -32.79 22.40
CA ARG A 183 -13.57 -34.08 22.26
C ARG A 183 -14.49 -35.18 21.69
N SER A 184 -15.09 -34.97 20.53
CA SER A 184 -15.96 -35.96 19.90
C SER A 184 -15.55 -36.21 18.46
N GLY A 185 -14.59 -37.14 18.34
CA GLY A 185 -14.53 -38.12 17.25
C GLY A 185 -13.90 -37.67 15.93
N GLU A 186 -12.98 -38.50 15.44
CA GLU A 186 -12.43 -38.56 14.07
C GLU A 186 -13.31 -37.90 13.00
N GLY A 187 -12.97 -36.65 12.66
CA GLY A 187 -13.57 -35.89 11.57
C GLY A 187 -12.86 -34.55 11.51
N ASP A 188 -12.49 -34.12 10.30
CA ASP A 188 -11.70 -32.92 10.06
C ASP A 188 -12.31 -31.71 10.80
N GLU A 189 -11.57 -31.17 11.78
CA GLU A 189 -11.99 -30.00 12.57
C GLU A 189 -12.03 -28.79 11.63
N ASP A 190 -13.23 -28.46 11.12
CA ASP A 190 -13.47 -27.17 10.47
C ASP A 190 -13.13 -26.06 11.47
N GLU A 191 -12.26 -25.10 11.09
CA GLU A 191 -11.90 -23.94 11.92
C GLU A 191 -13.14 -23.15 12.43
N ASP A 192 -14.27 -23.33 11.75
CA ASP A 192 -15.59 -22.78 12.09
C ASP A 192 -16.23 -23.37 13.37
N GLU A 193 -15.74 -24.49 13.91
CA GLU A 193 -16.24 -25.07 15.18
C GLU A 193 -15.64 -24.42 16.43
N VAL A 194 -14.52 -23.71 16.32
CA VAL A 194 -13.78 -23.14 17.48
C VAL A 194 -14.24 -21.72 17.82
N SER A 195 -14.87 -21.01 16.88
CA SER A 195 -15.44 -19.69 17.16
C SER A 195 -16.68 -19.36 16.31
N LYS A 196 -17.72 -18.83 16.96
CA LYS A 196 -18.93 -18.33 16.29
C LYS A 196 -18.92 -16.81 16.27
N SER A 197 -19.02 -16.23 15.08
CA SER A 197 -19.07 -14.76 14.90
C SER A 197 -20.48 -14.27 14.57
N ALA A 198 -20.91 -13.15 15.16
CA ALA A 198 -22.25 -12.60 15.00
C ALA A 198 -22.26 -11.05 14.97
N GLY A 199 -23.37 -10.48 14.48
CA GLY A 199 -23.60 -9.04 14.44
C GLY A 199 -23.00 -8.32 13.21
N PRO A 200 -23.12 -6.98 13.16
CA PRO A 200 -22.56 -6.18 12.07
C PRO A 200 -21.03 -6.22 12.08
N TRP A 201 -20.43 -5.82 10.95
CA TRP A 201 -19.00 -5.52 10.88
C TRP A 201 -18.72 -4.20 11.61
N VAL A 202 -17.61 -4.16 12.33
CA VAL A 202 -17.13 -3.00 13.08
C VAL A 202 -15.68 -2.75 12.68
N GLN A 203 -15.37 -1.50 12.34
CA GLN A 203 -14.00 -1.09 12.06
C GLN A 203 -13.14 -1.20 13.32
N ILE A 204 -11.97 -1.79 13.16
CA ILE A 204 -10.96 -1.91 14.23
C ILE A 204 -9.63 -1.26 13.86
N GLN A 205 -9.46 -0.88 12.59
CA GLN A 205 -8.28 -0.21 12.07
C GLN A 205 -8.64 0.52 10.79
N ARG A 206 -7.95 1.63 10.54
CA ARG A 206 -7.98 2.35 9.27
C ARG A 206 -6.59 2.83 8.88
N LEU A 207 -6.44 3.11 7.60
CA LEU A 207 -5.23 3.71 7.03
C LEU A 207 -5.60 4.50 5.77
N ALA A 208 -5.22 5.77 5.74
CA ALA A 208 -5.10 6.53 4.50
C ALA A 208 -3.65 6.97 4.30
N ASN A 209 -3.22 8.05 4.94
CA ASN A 209 -1.86 8.53 4.87
C ASN A 209 -0.97 7.67 5.77
N PRO A 210 0.14 7.12 5.24
CA PRO A 210 1.09 6.35 6.03
C PRO A 210 1.59 7.13 7.25
N LEU A 211 1.81 6.42 8.36
CA LEU A 211 2.36 6.93 9.62
C LEU A 211 1.48 7.88 10.42
N VAL A 212 0.26 8.20 10.00
CA VAL A 212 -0.62 9.01 10.85
C VAL A 212 -0.85 8.29 12.19
N ASN A 213 -1.22 7.02 12.17
CA ASN A 213 -1.42 6.22 13.38
C ASN A 213 -0.11 5.96 14.16
N GLU A 214 1.04 5.95 13.48
CA GLU A 214 2.32 5.59 14.08
C GLU A 214 3.05 6.79 14.68
N ALA A 215 3.11 7.91 13.95
CA ALA A 215 3.96 9.07 14.22
C ALA A 215 3.19 10.34 14.63
N ILE A 216 1.91 10.47 14.26
CA ILE A 216 1.08 11.64 14.62
C ILE A 216 0.22 11.32 15.85
N ILE A 217 -0.59 10.27 15.75
CA ILE A 217 -1.52 9.89 16.81
C ILE A 217 -0.76 9.25 17.99
N GLY A 218 -1.04 9.76 19.19
CA GLY A 218 -0.44 9.25 20.42
C GLY A 218 -1.01 7.90 20.85
N THR A 219 -0.18 7.07 21.47
CA THR A 219 -0.52 5.71 21.92
C THR A 219 -1.82 5.63 22.71
N ASP A 220 -2.11 6.63 23.55
CA ASP A 220 -3.30 6.67 24.40
C ASP A 220 -4.62 6.65 23.61
N ASP A 221 -4.62 7.20 22.38
CA ASP A 221 -5.80 7.30 21.51
C ASP A 221 -5.72 6.42 20.26
N LYS A 222 -4.63 5.65 20.04
CA LYS A 222 -4.45 4.87 18.79
C LYS A 222 -5.60 3.91 18.50
N ASP A 223 -6.02 3.12 19.48
CA ASP A 223 -7.12 2.15 19.30
C ASP A 223 -8.43 2.85 18.95
N ARG A 224 -8.70 3.99 19.61
CA ARG A 224 -9.88 4.81 19.33
C ARG A 224 -9.81 5.42 17.93
N TRP A 225 -8.68 6.01 17.56
CA TRP A 225 -8.46 6.58 16.23
C TRP A 225 -8.67 5.54 15.12
N ASN A 226 -8.12 4.34 15.33
CA ASN A 226 -8.25 3.18 14.44
C ASN A 226 -9.70 2.73 14.25
N ALA A 227 -10.50 2.78 15.31
CA ALA A 227 -11.92 2.38 15.28
C ALA A 227 -12.89 3.50 14.87
N THR A 228 -12.40 4.71 14.61
CA THR A 228 -13.22 5.88 14.27
C THR A 228 -13.21 6.16 12.75
N GLU A 229 -14.30 6.67 12.20
CA GLU A 229 -14.37 7.07 10.79
C GLU A 229 -13.51 8.31 10.48
N PRO A 230 -12.92 8.41 9.27
CA PRO A 230 -12.03 9.51 8.90
C PRO A 230 -12.58 10.92 9.10
N GLU A 231 -13.88 11.14 8.91
CA GLU A 231 -14.50 12.46 9.08
C GLU A 231 -14.57 12.98 10.52
N GLU A 232 -14.31 12.14 11.51
CA GLU A 232 -14.36 12.52 12.92
C GLU A 232 -12.99 12.96 13.43
N GLU A 233 -12.05 13.28 12.53
CA GLU A 233 -10.66 13.60 12.83
C GLU A 233 -10.47 14.79 13.78
N ARG A 234 -11.47 15.68 13.85
CA ARG A 234 -11.45 16.88 14.69
C ARG A 234 -11.15 16.58 16.16
N GLN A 235 -11.54 15.41 16.67
CA GLN A 235 -11.26 15.02 18.06
C GLN A 235 -9.77 14.73 18.33
N PHE A 236 -8.99 14.47 17.28
CA PHE A 236 -7.56 14.19 17.33
C PHE A 236 -6.69 15.37 16.88
N LEU A 237 -7.30 16.53 16.63
CA LEU A 237 -6.65 17.70 16.04
C LEU A 237 -5.40 18.16 16.80
N ASP A 238 -5.36 17.97 18.12
CA ASP A 238 -4.21 18.33 18.95
C ASP A 238 -2.93 17.60 18.53
N TYR A 239 -3.02 16.33 18.14
CA TYR A 239 -1.86 15.56 17.67
C TYR A 239 -1.23 16.13 16.40
N TYR A 240 -2.06 16.71 15.51
CA TYR A 240 -1.59 17.35 14.29
C TYR A 240 -0.97 18.71 14.57
N LEU A 241 -1.59 19.51 15.45
CA LEU A 241 -1.11 20.85 15.79
C LEU A 241 0.15 20.79 16.66
N ASN A 242 0.28 19.78 17.52
CA ASN A 242 1.33 19.64 18.52
C ASN A 242 2.04 18.26 18.39
N PRO A 243 2.68 17.95 17.25
CA PRO A 243 3.22 16.63 16.99
C PRO A 243 4.45 16.33 17.86
N ARG A 244 4.40 15.23 18.61
CA ARG A 244 5.51 14.76 19.47
C ARG A 244 6.81 14.52 18.69
N LEU A 245 6.70 14.11 17.43
CA LEU A 245 7.85 13.93 16.55
C LEU A 245 8.63 15.24 16.33
N ALA A 246 7.94 16.37 16.12
CA ALA A 246 8.60 17.67 15.95
C ALA A 246 9.31 18.12 17.23
N LEU A 247 8.68 17.91 18.39
CA LEU A 247 9.30 18.16 19.68
C LEU A 247 10.56 17.31 19.89
N ALA A 248 10.48 16.01 19.59
CA ALA A 248 11.60 15.10 19.71
C ALA A 248 12.77 15.51 18.78
N LEU A 249 12.49 15.89 17.53
CA LEU A 249 13.51 16.40 16.61
C LEU A 249 14.23 17.63 17.19
N GLN A 250 13.49 18.60 17.73
CA GLN A 250 14.10 19.79 18.33
C GLN A 250 14.93 19.46 19.58
N LEU A 251 14.43 18.60 20.47
CA LEU A 251 15.11 18.26 21.73
C LEU A 251 16.35 17.38 21.53
N VAL A 252 16.27 16.40 20.62
CA VAL A 252 17.36 15.43 20.39
C VAL A 252 18.45 16.02 19.50
N PHE A 253 18.07 16.77 18.46
CA PHE A 253 19.02 17.26 17.45
C PHE A 253 19.28 18.77 17.50
N GLY A 254 18.54 19.52 18.31
CA GLY A 254 18.68 20.99 18.35
C GLY A 254 18.21 21.69 17.07
N VAL A 255 17.52 20.98 16.18
CA VAL A 255 17.07 21.55 14.90
C VAL A 255 15.81 22.39 15.09
N PRO A 256 15.70 23.54 14.40
CA PRO A 256 14.45 24.30 14.40
C PRO A 256 13.30 23.45 13.90
N ALA A 257 12.34 23.16 14.77
CA ALA A 257 11.09 22.49 14.42
C ALA A 257 9.94 23.29 15.02
N ALA A 258 8.87 23.49 14.24
CA ALA A 258 7.62 24.00 14.81
C ALA A 258 6.98 22.89 15.65
N THR A 259 7.09 23.01 16.97
CA THR A 259 6.62 22.00 17.95
C THR A 259 5.14 22.12 18.31
N SER A 260 4.54 23.25 17.94
CA SER A 260 3.12 23.54 18.13
C SER A 260 2.60 24.40 16.97
N GLY A 261 1.27 24.51 16.86
CA GLY A 261 0.63 25.34 15.84
C GLY A 261 0.90 24.88 14.41
N ARG A 262 1.13 23.57 14.20
CA ARG A 262 1.39 22.96 12.88
C ARG A 262 0.14 22.89 12.00
N GLN A 263 -0.39 24.08 11.66
CA GLN A 263 -1.54 24.23 10.77
C GLN A 263 -1.25 23.66 9.38
N ASP A 264 0.01 23.67 8.95
CA ASP A 264 0.50 23.02 7.74
C ASP A 264 0.22 21.52 7.72
N LEU A 265 0.39 20.80 8.85
CA LEU A 265 0.04 19.38 8.93
C LEU A 265 -1.47 19.16 8.85
N VAL A 266 -2.26 20.05 9.47
CA VAL A 266 -3.73 19.99 9.37
C VAL A 266 -4.19 20.23 7.94
N ASP A 267 -3.61 21.23 7.26
CA ASP A 267 -3.98 21.56 5.89
C ASP A 267 -3.56 20.44 4.93
N LEU A 268 -2.34 19.91 5.09
CA LEU A 268 -1.81 18.83 4.27
C LEU A 268 -2.56 17.51 4.48
N LEU A 269 -2.72 17.08 5.74
CA LEU A 269 -3.22 15.74 6.04
C LEU A 269 -4.74 15.68 6.22
N LEU A 270 -5.43 16.80 6.49
CA LEU A 270 -6.86 16.78 6.87
C LEU A 270 -7.81 17.63 5.99
N LYS A 271 -7.31 18.47 5.07
CA LYS A 271 -8.16 19.35 4.23
C LYS A 271 -7.98 19.12 2.72
N TYR A 272 -9.07 19.22 1.98
CA TYR A 272 -9.10 19.17 0.52
C TYR A 272 -9.03 20.56 -0.12
N GLU A 273 -9.62 21.56 0.53
CA GLU A 273 -9.61 22.94 0.09
C GLU A 273 -9.28 23.92 1.23
N PRO A 274 -8.71 25.10 0.88
CA PRO A 274 -8.64 26.21 1.80
C PRO A 274 -10.04 26.55 2.35
N GLY A 275 -10.26 26.30 3.65
CA GLY A 275 -11.51 26.60 4.34
C GLY A 275 -12.34 25.38 4.75
N ASP A 276 -11.91 24.17 4.41
CA ASP A 276 -12.59 22.95 4.86
C ASP A 276 -12.72 22.90 6.37
N LYS A 277 -13.97 22.69 6.81
CA LYS A 277 -14.33 22.56 8.23
C LYS A 277 -14.51 21.10 8.64
N ARG A 278 -14.78 20.20 7.68
CA ARG A 278 -14.89 18.77 7.93
C ARG A 278 -13.53 18.12 7.68
N LEU A 279 -12.72 18.12 8.73
CA LEU A 279 -11.39 17.51 8.71
C LEU A 279 -11.52 16.02 8.50
N SER A 280 -10.79 15.46 7.53
CA SER A 280 -10.83 14.02 7.25
C SER A 280 -9.46 13.49 6.80
N GLU A 281 -9.00 12.41 7.43
CA GLU A 281 -7.75 11.73 7.10
C GLU A 281 -7.99 10.72 5.97
N LEU A 282 -7.72 11.15 4.75
CA LEU A 282 -8.03 10.41 3.51
C LEU A 282 -6.88 10.59 2.52
N LEU A 283 -6.58 9.56 1.74
CA LEU A 283 -5.76 9.70 0.53
C LEU A 283 -6.60 10.42 -0.52
N ARG A 284 -6.08 11.54 -0.99
CA ARG A 284 -6.81 12.45 -1.87
C ARG A 284 -6.31 12.31 -3.29
N VAL A 285 -7.24 12.31 -4.23
CA VAL A 285 -6.93 12.44 -5.65
C VAL A 285 -7.86 13.45 -6.28
N ASP A 286 -7.29 14.40 -7.03
CA ASP A 286 -8.03 15.22 -7.96
C ASP A 286 -7.87 14.61 -9.35
N LEU A 287 -8.95 14.08 -9.90
CA LEU A 287 -8.94 13.38 -11.18
C LEU A 287 -8.52 14.30 -12.35
N ARG A 288 -8.58 15.62 -12.18
CA ARG A 288 -8.12 16.61 -13.18
C ARG A 288 -6.60 16.69 -13.24
N THR A 289 -5.91 16.25 -12.20
CA THR A 289 -4.45 16.23 -12.18
C THR A 289 -3.96 14.98 -12.91
N PRO A 290 -3.26 15.12 -14.05
CA PRO A 290 -2.72 13.97 -14.75
C PRO A 290 -1.67 13.25 -13.88
N PRO A 291 -1.51 11.92 -14.02
CA PRO A 291 -0.50 11.18 -13.29
C PRO A 291 0.91 11.66 -13.68
N THR A 292 1.77 11.88 -12.69
CA THR A 292 3.17 12.23 -12.92
C THR A 292 3.96 10.97 -13.29
N PRO A 293 4.64 10.91 -14.46
CA PRO A 293 5.51 9.80 -14.81
C PRO A 293 6.57 9.56 -13.73
N LEU A 294 6.91 8.30 -13.44
CA LEU A 294 7.82 7.93 -12.35
C LEU A 294 9.13 8.72 -12.39
N ALA A 295 9.78 8.83 -13.56
CA ALA A 295 11.03 9.58 -13.74
C ALA A 295 10.91 11.11 -13.59
N ALA A 296 9.68 11.63 -13.41
CA ALA A 296 9.40 13.04 -13.17
C ALA A 296 8.81 13.29 -11.77
N GLN A 297 8.63 12.24 -10.96
CA GLN A 297 8.17 12.38 -9.58
C GLN A 297 9.29 12.96 -8.72
N ARG A 298 8.93 13.86 -7.81
CA ARG A 298 9.83 14.39 -6.79
C ARG A 298 9.50 13.80 -5.44
N ARG A 299 10.49 13.52 -4.59
CA ARG A 299 10.28 12.85 -3.29
C ARG A 299 9.42 13.67 -2.32
N MET A 300 9.46 15.00 -2.43
CA MET A 300 8.63 15.93 -1.64
C MET A 300 7.32 16.29 -2.35
N THR A 301 7.04 15.75 -3.54
CA THR A 301 5.81 15.96 -4.31
C THR A 301 5.45 17.45 -4.47
N VAL A 302 4.23 17.86 -4.06
CA VAL A 302 3.76 19.26 -4.06
C VAL A 302 4.54 20.17 -3.11
N LEU A 303 5.30 19.60 -2.17
CA LEU A 303 6.17 20.34 -1.23
C LEU A 303 7.61 20.50 -1.77
N ALA A 304 7.93 19.94 -2.94
CA ALA A 304 9.27 20.00 -3.51
C ALA A 304 9.67 21.40 -4.00
N THR A 305 8.70 22.29 -4.17
CA THR A 305 8.93 23.70 -4.47
C THR A 305 8.50 24.49 -3.24
N PRO A 306 9.43 25.17 -2.53
CA PRO A 306 9.05 26.07 -1.45
C PRO A 306 8.04 27.11 -1.96
N PRO A 307 7.04 27.51 -1.16
CA PRO A 307 6.19 28.65 -1.49
C PRO A 307 6.99 29.95 -1.65
#